data_AF-A0A318SIK2-F1
#
_entry.id   AF-A0A318SIK2-F1
#
_cell.length_a   1.000
_cell.length_b   1.000
_cell.length_c   1.000
_cell.angle_alpha   90.00
_cell.angle_beta   90.00
_cell.angle_gamma   90.00
#
_symmetry.space_group_name_H-M   'P 1'
#
loop_
_entity.id
_entity.type
_entity.pdbx_description
1 polymer ?
#
loop_
_entity_poly.entity_id
_entity_poly.type
_entity_poly.pdbx_seq_one_letter_code
_entity_poly.pdbx_strand_id
1 'polypeptide(L)'
;MATQPFSTAQAGDVPDGVDAAHCIVCGGSNGCAMAASGRADDAAACWCTAPGAVDPAALAAIPTALRGRACLCPRCAGAASIIG
;
A
#
# COMPACT_ATOMS: atom_id res chain seq x y z
N MET A 1 22.31 -38.12 9.59
CA MET A 1 23.16 -36.91 9.65
C MET A 1 22.78 -36.04 8.46
N ALA A 2 21.73 -35.22 8.61
CA ALA A 2 21.32 -34.26 7.59
C ALA A 2 21.18 -32.93 8.31
N THR A 3 22.23 -32.12 8.22
CA THR A 3 22.30 -30.78 8.80
C THR A 3 21.41 -29.88 7.96
N GLN A 4 20.18 -29.66 8.41
CA GLN A 4 19.35 -28.57 7.91
C GLN A 4 20.05 -27.26 8.28
N PRO A 5 20.25 -26.30 7.36
CA PRO A 5 20.74 -25.00 7.77
C PRO A 5 19.66 -24.36 8.64
N PHE A 6 20.12 -23.69 9.69
CA PHE A 6 19.32 -22.95 10.65
C PHE A 6 18.22 -22.13 9.95
N SER A 7 16.99 -22.61 10.04
CA SER A 7 15.81 -21.77 9.84
C SER A 7 15.66 -20.95 11.12
N THR A 8 16.40 -19.84 11.20
CA THR A 8 16.12 -18.80 12.18
C THR A 8 14.75 -18.24 11.85
N ALA A 9 13.81 -18.43 12.77
CA ALA A 9 12.49 -17.80 12.75
C ALA A 9 12.61 -16.34 12.31
N GLN A 10 12.00 -15.99 11.18
CA GLN A 10 11.85 -14.60 10.75
C GLN A 10 10.56 -14.06 11.36
N ALA A 11 10.68 -12.98 12.14
CA ALA A 11 9.54 -12.19 12.54
C ALA A 11 8.95 -11.52 11.29
N GLY A 12 7.73 -11.90 10.92
CA GLY A 12 6.95 -11.19 9.91
C GLY A 12 6.81 -11.90 8.58
N ASP A 13 6.05 -13.00 8.56
CA ASP A 13 5.47 -13.50 7.30
C ASP A 13 4.30 -12.58 6.91
N VAL A 14 4.70 -11.48 6.31
CA VAL A 14 3.90 -10.58 5.51
C VAL A 14 3.59 -11.36 4.23
N PRO A 15 2.35 -11.76 3.91
CA PRO A 15 2.08 -12.48 2.67
C PRO A 15 2.75 -11.80 1.48
N ASP A 16 3.69 -12.50 0.85
CA ASP A 16 4.37 -12.17 -0.41
C ASP A 16 3.40 -11.96 -1.59
N GLY A 17 2.09 -12.03 -1.35
CA GLY A 17 1.01 -11.85 -2.34
C GLY A 17 0.34 -10.47 -2.31
N VAL A 18 0.86 -9.48 -1.57
CA VAL A 18 0.34 -8.11 -1.64
C VAL A 18 0.97 -7.40 -2.84
N ASP A 19 0.19 -7.24 -3.90
CA ASP A 19 0.61 -6.50 -5.09
C ASP A 19 0.61 -4.99 -4.80
N ALA A 20 1.78 -4.37 -4.89
CA ALA A 20 1.98 -2.95 -4.60
C ALA A 20 1.20 -2.01 -5.53
N ALA A 21 0.80 -2.45 -6.72
CA ALA A 21 -0.01 -1.69 -7.69
C ALA A 21 -1.52 -1.85 -7.47
N HIS A 22 -1.92 -2.71 -6.51
CA HIS A 22 -3.31 -2.94 -6.14
C HIS A 22 -3.63 -2.37 -4.75
N CYS A 23 -4.91 -2.08 -4.54
CA CYS A 23 -5.41 -1.47 -3.33
C CYS A 23 -5.48 -2.50 -2.22
N ILE A 24 -4.89 -2.18 -1.07
CA ILE A 24 -4.85 -3.09 0.08
C ILE A 24 -6.23 -3.39 0.69
N VAL A 25 -7.24 -2.58 0.36
CA VAL A 25 -8.60 -2.73 0.88
C VAL A 25 -9.51 -3.46 -0.11
N CYS A 26 -9.54 -3.03 -1.38
CA CYS A 26 -10.48 -3.57 -2.37
C CYS A 26 -9.85 -4.47 -3.44
N GLY A 27 -8.53 -4.57 -3.48
CA GLY A 27 -7.80 -5.38 -4.48
C GLY A 27 -7.79 -4.81 -5.91
N GLY A 28 -8.51 -3.73 -6.20
CA GLY A 28 -8.47 -3.06 -7.51
C GLY A 28 -7.21 -2.20 -7.69
N SER A 29 -6.94 -1.69 -8.89
CA SER A 29 -5.78 -0.81 -9.14
C SER A 29 -5.75 0.40 -8.21
N ASN A 30 -4.60 0.68 -7.61
CA ASN A 30 -4.45 1.78 -6.66
C ASN A 30 -4.04 3.12 -7.30
N GLY A 31 -3.59 3.10 -8.56
CA GLY A 31 -3.14 4.30 -9.29
C GLY A 31 -1.82 4.88 -8.79
N CYS A 32 -1.06 4.13 -7.99
CA CYS A 32 0.23 4.57 -7.48
C CYS A 32 1.28 4.60 -8.60
N ALA A 33 1.80 5.79 -8.90
CA ALA A 33 2.82 5.96 -9.94
C ALA A 33 4.10 5.18 -9.61
N MET A 34 4.57 5.22 -8.36
CA MET A 34 5.75 4.47 -7.92
C MET A 34 5.58 2.95 -8.08
N ALA A 35 4.41 2.42 -7.72
CA ALA A 35 4.16 0.98 -7.81
C ALA A 35 4.02 0.51 -9.26
N ALA A 36 3.44 1.36 -10.11
CA ALA A 36 3.31 1.08 -11.54
C ALA A 36 4.66 1.14 -12.28
N SER A 37 5.55 2.08 -11.91
CA SER A 37 6.83 2.28 -12.59
C SER A 37 8.02 1.56 -11.93
N GLY A 38 7.88 1.20 -10.65
CA GLY A 38 8.95 0.68 -9.80
C GLY A 38 9.97 1.73 -9.36
N ARG A 39 9.70 3.03 -9.56
CA ARG A 39 10.67 4.11 -9.28
C ARG A 39 10.13 5.12 -8.27
N ALA A 40 10.98 5.49 -7.31
CA ALA A 40 10.61 6.38 -6.22
C ALA A 40 10.47 7.85 -6.68
N ASP A 41 11.17 8.25 -7.74
CA ASP A 41 11.10 9.58 -8.34
C ASP A 41 9.71 9.92 -8.90
N ASP A 42 8.92 8.90 -9.25
CA ASP A 42 7.55 9.08 -9.73
C ASP A 42 6.54 9.37 -8.60
N ALA A 43 6.97 9.37 -7.33
CA ALA A 43 6.11 9.68 -6.19
C ALA A 43 5.36 11.00 -6.36
N ALA A 44 6.04 12.02 -6.88
CA ALA A 44 5.47 13.36 -7.08
C ALA A 44 4.29 13.36 -8.07
N ALA A 45 4.27 12.42 -9.02
CA ALA A 45 3.21 12.27 -10.02
C ALA A 45 2.03 11.42 -9.53
N CYS A 46 2.12 10.81 -8.34
CA CYS A 46 1.05 9.99 -7.80
C CYS A 46 -0.14 10.86 -7.38
N TRP A 47 -1.36 10.44 -7.72
CA TRP A 47 -2.59 11.17 -7.36
C TRP A 47 -2.72 11.44 -5.85
N CYS A 48 -2.15 10.58 -5.00
CA CYS A 48 -2.27 10.69 -3.55
C CYS A 48 -1.46 11.85 -2.95
N THR A 49 -0.54 12.47 -3.71
CA THR A 49 0.23 13.64 -3.26
C THR A 49 -0.60 14.92 -3.29
N ALA A 50 -1.74 14.92 -3.98
CA ALA A 50 -2.64 16.06 -3.99
C ALA A 50 -3.16 16.33 -2.56
N PRO A 51 -3.16 17.60 -2.10
CA PRO A 51 -3.68 17.95 -0.78
C PRO A 51 -5.12 17.48 -0.60
N GLY A 52 -5.40 16.77 0.50
CA GLY A 52 -6.75 16.25 0.80
C GLY A 52 -7.19 15.03 -0.02
N ALA A 53 -6.33 14.47 -0.89
CA ALA A 53 -6.69 13.32 -1.71
C ALA A 53 -6.90 12.03 -0.90
N VAL A 54 -6.28 11.93 0.28
CA VAL A 54 -6.37 10.76 1.16
C VAL A 54 -6.93 11.19 2.51
N ASP A 55 -8.06 10.61 2.91
CA ASP A 55 -8.64 10.80 4.22
C ASP A 55 -7.74 10.16 5.30
N PRO A 56 -7.27 10.91 6.31
CA PRO A 56 -6.50 10.35 7.42
C PRO A 56 -7.25 9.25 8.18
N ALA A 57 -8.59 9.30 8.26
CA ALA A 57 -9.38 8.25 8.88
C ALA A 57 -9.32 6.94 8.09
N ALA A 58 -9.29 7.01 6.74
CA ALA A 58 -9.09 5.84 5.90
C ALA A 58 -7.73 5.18 6.11
N LEU A 59 -6.66 5.98 6.29
CA LEU A 59 -5.34 5.47 6.64
C LEU A 59 -5.30 4.84 8.04
N ALA A 60 -5.95 5.47 9.02
CA ALA A 60 -6.01 4.97 10.38
C ALA A 60 -6.75 3.61 10.48
N ALA A 61 -7.76 3.40 9.62
CA ALA A 61 -8.51 2.17 9.53
C ALA A 61 -7.71 0.99 8.95
N ILE A 62 -6.57 1.22 8.30
CA ILE A 62 -5.72 0.13 7.77
C ILE A 62 -5.13 -0.66 8.94
N PRO A 63 -5.30 -1.99 8.99
CA PRO A 63 -4.63 -2.84 9.99
C PRO A 63 -3.11 -2.65 9.97
N THR A 64 -2.47 -2.58 11.13
CA THR A 64 -1.02 -2.36 11.25
C THR A 64 -0.19 -3.34 10.43
N ALA A 65 -0.61 -4.60 10.37
CA ALA A 65 0.06 -5.62 9.56
C ALA A 65 0.14 -5.25 8.07
N LEU A 66 -0.86 -4.53 7.53
CA LEU A 66 -0.97 -4.21 6.10
C LEU A 66 -0.42 -2.83 5.74
N ARG A 67 -0.07 -2.00 6.73
CA ARG A 67 0.49 -0.66 6.48
C ARG A 67 1.86 -0.76 5.82
N GLY A 68 2.13 0.15 4.88
CA GLY A 68 3.39 0.21 4.15
C GLY A 68 3.57 -0.86 3.06
N ARG A 69 2.58 -1.73 2.82
CA ARG A 69 2.68 -2.79 1.79
C ARG A 69 2.08 -2.41 0.44
N ALA A 70 0.94 -1.71 0.44
CA ALA A 70 0.29 -1.22 -0.78
C ALA A 70 -0.47 0.07 -0.48
N CYS A 71 -0.72 0.87 -1.53
CA CYS A 71 -1.47 2.11 -1.42
C CYS A 71 -2.99 1.86 -1.39
N LEU A 72 -3.75 2.83 -0.87
CA LEU A 72 -5.19 2.91 -1.10
C LEU A 72 -5.45 3.34 -2.55
N CYS A 73 -6.63 3.02 -3.12
CA CYS A 73 -7.12 3.62 -4.35
C CYS A 73 -7.98 4.86 -4.04
N PRO A 74 -8.27 5.76 -5.00
CA PRO A 74 -9.08 6.97 -4.76
C PRO A 74 -10.44 6.68 -4.10
N ARG A 75 -11.07 5.55 -4.43
CA ARG A 75 -12.33 5.10 -3.82
C ARG A 75 -12.18 4.74 -2.34
N CYS A 76 -11.13 3.98 -2.00
CA CYS A 76 -10.91 3.48 -0.64
C CYS A 76 -10.18 4.48 0.25
N ALA A 77 -9.49 5.45 -0.35
CA ALA A 77 -8.88 6.58 0.35
C ALA A 77 -9.91 7.54 0.94
N GLY A 78 -11.21 7.30 0.71
CA GLY A 78 -12.29 8.08 1.29
C GLY A 78 -12.18 9.55 0.92
N ALA A 79 -11.60 9.86 -0.25
CA ALA A 79 -11.36 11.21 -0.73
C ALA A 79 -12.61 12.03 -0.44
N ALA A 80 -12.54 12.81 0.64
CA ALA A 80 -13.66 13.57 1.12
C ALA A 80 -13.93 14.56 0.00
N SER A 81 -15.01 14.29 -0.73
CA SER A 81 -15.61 15.09 -1.78
C SER A 81 -14.81 16.32 -2.20
N ILE A 82 -14.40 16.34 -3.47
CA ILE A 82 -14.05 17.54 -4.26
C ILE A 82 -15.22 18.53 -4.41
N ILE A 83 -16.01 18.72 -3.35
CA ILE A 83 -17.07 19.71 -3.24
C ILE A 83 -16.63 20.66 -2.10
N GLY A 84 -15.98 21.74 -2.49
CA GLY A 84 -15.50 22.83 -1.64
C GLY A 84 -14.66 23.80 -2.44
#